data_AF-A0A1S6HP01-F1
#
_entry.id   AF-A0A1S6HP01-F1
#
_cell.length_a   1.000
_cell.length_b   1.000
_cell.length_c   1.000
_cell.angle_alpha   90.00
_cell.angle_beta   90.00
_cell.angle_gamma   90.00
#
_symmetry.space_group_name_H-M   'P 1'
#
loop_
_entity.id
_entity.type
_entity.pdbx_description
1 polymer ?
#
loop_
_entity_poly.entity_id
_entity_poly.type
_entity_poly.pdbx_seq_one_letter_code
_entity_poly.pdbx_strand_id
1 'polypeptide(L)'
;MQHTLDLVQADITQSVSRIDSAQYAIIEPLLCSDISQWLYEEGISARSIPLFSDTPYQSLAEDGPLLIELAERTQLTSSIKSACQRFPVGCFIQSDLSFEALADLLSECLTINSGQNLALFRFYEPRMLLPLMMVMSKADKQHFFQGITSFTWFDKQWLSASVANAASPSQHSDVTRWTMTAQQGEAMQQVLTQWQQNTAHSPTVHSG
;
A
#
# COMPACT_ATOMS: atom_id res chain seq x y z
N MET A 1 20.84 -8.15 -23.22
CA MET A 1 19.92 -7.00 -23.23
C MET A 1 19.18 -7.01 -21.91
N GLN A 2 19.61 -6.14 -21.01
CA GLN A 2 19.06 -6.01 -19.66
C GLN A 2 17.69 -5.33 -19.79
N HIS A 3 16.59 -6.06 -19.57
CA HIS A 3 15.30 -5.41 -19.35
C HIS A 3 15.36 -4.80 -17.94
N THR A 4 15.84 -3.57 -17.86
CA THR A 4 15.61 -2.68 -16.72
C THR A 4 14.10 -2.56 -16.58
N LEU A 5 13.54 -2.94 -15.42
CA LEU A 5 12.18 -2.55 -15.06
C LEU A 5 12.10 -1.03 -15.22
N ASP A 6 11.37 -0.56 -16.22
CA ASP A 6 11.23 0.88 -16.50
C ASP A 6 10.27 1.49 -15.48
N LEU A 7 10.72 1.59 -14.22
CA LEU A 7 9.96 2.11 -13.07
C LEU A 7 9.44 3.53 -13.34
N VAL A 8 10.15 4.27 -14.20
CA VAL A 8 9.79 5.62 -14.65
C VAL A 8 8.47 5.63 -15.41
N GLN A 9 8.14 4.57 -16.15
CA GLN A 9 6.92 4.51 -16.97
C GLN A 9 5.64 4.30 -16.14
N ALA A 10 5.77 3.86 -14.89
CA ALA A 10 4.64 3.59 -13.99
C ALA A 10 4.42 4.67 -12.91
N ASP A 11 5.07 5.84 -13.05
CA ASP A 11 5.11 6.91 -12.04
C ASP A 11 5.62 6.41 -10.66
N ILE A 12 6.52 5.41 -10.68
CA ILE A 12 7.15 4.84 -9.49
C ILE A 12 8.52 5.48 -9.30
N THR A 13 8.75 6.02 -8.11
CA THR A 13 10.00 6.71 -7.75
C THR A 13 10.58 6.16 -6.47
N GLN A 14 11.89 6.26 -6.32
CA GLN A 14 12.51 6.10 -5.00
C GLN A 14 12.29 7.38 -4.20
N SER A 15 11.63 7.31 -3.05
CA SER A 15 11.43 8.51 -2.23
C SER A 15 11.21 8.17 -0.76
N VAL A 16 12.13 8.66 0.08
CA VAL A 16 11.95 8.70 1.54
C VAL A 16 11.20 9.96 1.97
N SER A 17 11.35 11.06 1.22
CA SER A 17 10.76 12.36 1.56
C SER A 17 9.23 12.36 1.51
N ARG A 18 8.62 11.51 0.67
CA ARG A 18 7.15 11.36 0.63
C ARG A 18 6.56 10.72 1.88
N ILE A 19 7.36 9.97 2.65
CA ILE A 19 6.94 9.37 3.93
C ILE A 19 6.79 10.46 4.98
N ASP A 20 7.69 11.45 4.97
CA ASP A 20 7.67 12.53 5.95
C ASP A 20 6.46 13.47 5.74
N SER A 21 5.81 13.37 4.57
CA SER A 21 4.53 14.02 4.23
C SER A 21 3.33 13.06 4.18
N ALA A 22 3.52 11.78 4.49
CA ALA A 22 2.44 10.80 4.49
C ALA A 22 1.53 11.01 5.71
N GLN A 23 0.23 10.92 5.49
CA GLN A 23 -0.78 11.23 6.50
C GLN A 23 -1.33 9.98 7.17
N TYR A 24 -1.23 8.83 6.51
CA TYR A 24 -1.82 7.59 6.98
C TYR A 24 -0.88 6.40 6.74
N ALA A 25 -1.06 5.32 7.51
CA ALA A 25 -0.45 4.03 7.25
C ALA A 25 -1.49 2.91 7.32
N ILE A 26 -1.31 1.87 6.52
CA ILE A 26 -1.99 0.58 6.70
C ILE A 26 -0.96 -0.41 7.21
N ILE A 27 -1.21 -1.01 8.37
CA ILE A 27 -0.31 -1.97 9.01
C ILE A 27 -1.04 -3.28 9.27
N GLU A 28 -0.38 -4.38 8.92
CA GLU A 28 -0.79 -5.76 9.24
C GLU A 28 -0.26 -6.12 10.64
N PRO A 29 -1.11 -6.14 11.69
CA PRO A 29 -0.66 -6.33 13.07
C PRO A 29 0.02 -7.69 13.29
N LEU A 30 -0.42 -8.72 12.56
CA LEU A 30 0.22 -10.04 12.60
C LEU A 30 1.69 -10.04 12.16
N LEU A 31 2.13 -9.03 11.40
CA LEU A 31 3.52 -8.84 10.99
C LEU A 31 4.24 -7.79 11.83
N CYS A 32 3.53 -7.08 12.72
CA CYS A 32 4.05 -6.01 13.55
C CYS A 32 3.47 -6.10 14.97
N SER A 33 3.99 -7.05 15.77
CA SER A 33 3.49 -7.31 17.13
C SER A 33 3.53 -6.10 18.06
N ASP A 34 4.43 -5.15 17.80
CA ASP A 34 4.65 -3.98 18.64
C ASP A 34 3.65 -2.84 18.33
N ILE A 35 2.83 -2.95 17.27
CA ILE A 35 1.96 -1.86 16.82
C ILE A 35 0.96 -1.42 17.91
N SER A 36 0.38 -2.37 18.64
CA SER A 36 -0.55 -2.08 19.72
C SER A 36 0.12 -1.33 20.87
N GLN A 37 1.38 -1.66 21.17
CA GLN A 37 2.17 -0.95 22.16
C GLN A 37 2.47 0.48 21.70
N TRP A 38 2.90 0.67 20.44
CA TRP A 38 3.21 2.01 19.93
C TRP A 38 1.98 2.92 19.87
N LEU A 39 0.82 2.38 19.47
CA LEU A 39 -0.45 3.10 19.48
C LEU A 39 -0.83 3.54 20.91
N TYR A 40 -0.63 2.65 21.89
CA TYR A 40 -0.86 2.97 23.31
C TYR A 40 0.10 4.05 23.83
N GLU A 41 1.39 3.97 23.49
CA GLU A 41 2.41 4.95 23.90
C GLU A 41 2.18 6.35 23.31
N GLU A 42 1.67 6.42 22.07
CA GLU A 42 1.28 7.68 21.43
C GLU A 42 0.00 8.29 22.06
N GLY A 43 -0.84 7.44 22.67
CA GLY A 43 -1.98 7.84 23.50
C GLY A 43 -3.18 8.36 22.70
N ILE A 44 -3.87 9.37 23.24
CA ILE A 44 -5.14 9.89 22.69
C ILE A 44 -4.98 10.44 21.27
N SER A 45 -3.76 10.80 20.87
CA SER A 45 -3.45 11.32 19.53
C SER A 45 -3.41 10.23 18.46
N ALA A 46 -3.30 8.95 18.82
CA ALA A 46 -3.26 7.86 17.85
C ALA A 46 -4.68 7.40 17.49
N ARG A 47 -5.13 7.77 16.30
CA ARG A 47 -6.38 7.26 15.72
C ARG A 47 -6.07 6.04 14.85
N SER A 48 -6.81 4.96 15.06
CA SER A 48 -6.74 3.76 14.23
C SER A 48 -8.12 3.15 13.99
N ILE A 49 -8.33 2.56 12.81
CA ILE A 49 -9.56 1.86 12.43
C ILE A 49 -9.19 0.49 11.82
N PRO A 50 -9.75 -0.63 12.32
CA PRO A 50 -9.61 -1.93 11.69
C PRO A 50 -10.43 -2.00 10.40
N LEU A 51 -9.77 -2.25 9.28
CA LEU A 51 -10.39 -2.22 7.94
C LEU A 51 -11.25 -3.44 7.63
N PHE A 52 -11.24 -4.47 8.48
CA PHE A 52 -12.11 -5.64 8.32
C PHE A 52 -13.47 -5.50 9.00
N SER A 53 -13.69 -4.48 9.84
CA SER A 53 -14.86 -4.37 10.72
C SER A 53 -16.21 -4.48 10.00
N ASP A 54 -16.33 -3.84 8.83
CA ASP A 54 -17.57 -3.82 8.02
C ASP A 54 -17.42 -4.62 6.71
N THR A 55 -16.67 -5.71 6.76
CA THR A 55 -16.40 -6.57 5.60
C THR A 55 -16.81 -8.01 5.87
N PRO A 56 -16.89 -8.88 4.85
CA PRO A 56 -17.04 -10.33 5.04
C PRO A 56 -15.96 -10.97 5.93
N TYR A 57 -14.87 -10.24 6.24
CA TYR A 57 -13.75 -10.68 7.06
C TYR A 57 -13.84 -10.18 8.52
N GLN A 58 -14.97 -9.62 8.96
CA GLN A 58 -15.14 -9.04 10.31
C GLN A 58 -14.76 -9.98 11.46
N SER A 59 -14.85 -11.30 11.28
CA SER A 59 -14.43 -12.27 12.31
C SER A 59 -12.92 -12.24 12.57
N LEU A 60 -12.15 -11.60 11.69
CA LEU A 60 -10.70 -11.40 11.79
C LEU A 60 -10.36 -9.94 12.10
N ALA A 61 -11.32 -9.10 12.50
CA ALA A 61 -11.09 -7.66 12.65
C ALA A 61 -10.01 -7.30 13.67
N GLU A 62 -9.88 -8.08 14.75
CA GLU A 62 -8.83 -7.87 15.77
C GLU A 62 -7.42 -8.14 15.22
N ASP A 63 -7.30 -9.06 14.26
CA ASP A 63 -6.03 -9.47 13.65
C ASP A 63 -5.81 -8.86 12.25
N GLY A 64 -6.77 -8.07 11.77
CA GLY A 64 -6.81 -7.53 10.42
C GLY A 64 -6.00 -6.25 10.24
N PRO A 65 -5.86 -5.76 9.01
CA PRO A 65 -5.13 -4.53 8.74
C PRO A 65 -5.76 -3.33 9.44
N LEU A 66 -4.89 -2.53 10.08
CA LEU A 66 -5.25 -1.27 10.73
C LEU A 66 -4.88 -0.11 9.83
N LEU A 67 -5.85 0.77 9.58
CA LEU A 67 -5.56 2.13 9.13
C LEU A 67 -5.19 2.97 10.35
N ILE A 68 -4.10 3.73 10.25
CA ILE A 68 -3.57 4.57 11.32
C ILE A 68 -3.40 5.98 10.78
N GLU A 69 -3.90 6.98 11.51
CA GLU A 69 -3.62 8.40 11.24
C GLU A 69 -2.25 8.76 11.82
N LEU A 70 -1.41 9.37 11.00
CA LEU A 70 -0.04 9.73 11.35
C LEU A 70 0.05 11.24 11.59
N ALA A 71 0.67 11.60 12.70
CA ALA A 71 1.18 12.95 12.92
C ALA A 71 2.67 13.02 12.56
N GLU A 72 3.07 14.09 11.86
CA GLU A 72 4.45 14.29 11.44
C GLU A 72 5.42 14.24 12.63
N ARG A 73 6.58 13.58 12.43
CA ARG A 73 7.71 13.56 13.38
C ARG A 73 7.38 12.97 14.77
N THR A 74 6.38 12.11 14.86
CA THR A 74 6.06 11.34 16.06
C THR A 74 6.95 10.10 16.22
N GLN A 75 6.98 9.56 17.45
CA GLN A 75 7.66 8.30 17.73
C GLN A 75 6.96 7.14 17.02
N LEU A 76 5.62 7.12 17.01
CA LEU A 76 4.83 6.12 16.27
C LEU A 76 5.23 6.06 14.79
N THR A 77 5.26 7.20 14.09
CA THR A 77 5.65 7.26 12.67
C THR A 77 7.06 6.72 12.45
N SER A 78 7.99 7.06 13.33
CA SER A 78 9.38 6.60 13.26
C SER A 78 9.49 5.09 13.49
N SER A 79 8.75 4.55 14.46
CA SER A 79 8.70 3.11 14.75
C SER A 79 8.11 2.31 13.59
N ILE A 80 6.99 2.78 13.01
CA ILE A 80 6.38 2.15 11.82
C ILE A 80 7.35 2.16 10.64
N LYS A 81 8.01 3.30 10.37
CA LYS A 81 8.99 3.41 9.28
C LYS A 81 10.13 2.40 9.46
N SER A 82 10.65 2.26 10.68
CA SER A 82 11.69 1.26 10.99
C SER A 82 11.19 -0.17 10.79
N ALA A 83 9.95 -0.47 11.20
CA ALA A 83 9.35 -1.78 11.03
C ALA A 83 9.22 -2.17 9.55
N CYS A 84 8.74 -1.26 8.70
CA CYS A 84 8.61 -1.48 7.24
C CYS A 84 9.96 -1.81 6.57
N GLN A 85 11.06 -1.26 7.06
CA GLN A 85 12.40 -1.58 6.51
C GLN A 85 12.88 -2.98 6.89
N ARG A 86 12.36 -3.54 7.98
CA ARG A 86 12.76 -4.85 8.51
C ARG A 86 11.82 -5.96 8.06
N PHE A 87 10.54 -5.65 7.94
CA PHE A 87 9.46 -6.59 7.67
C PHE A 87 8.43 -5.96 6.73
N PRO A 88 7.75 -6.75 5.88
CA PRO A 88 6.72 -6.24 4.96
C PRO A 88 5.40 -5.98 5.69
N VAL A 89 5.42 -5.11 6.70
CA VAL A 89 4.27 -4.89 7.61
C VAL A 89 3.16 -4.05 7.01
N GLY A 90 3.43 -3.30 5.94
CA GLY A 90 2.43 -2.45 5.31
C GLY A 90 3.01 -1.25 4.56
N CYS A 91 2.18 -0.25 4.35
CA CYS A 91 2.49 0.91 3.51
C CYS A 91 1.94 2.22 4.09
N PHE A 92 2.44 3.33 3.54
CA PHE A 92 2.03 4.69 3.83
C PHE A 92 1.16 5.24 2.70
N ILE A 93 0.23 6.12 3.04
CA ILE A 93 -0.75 6.71 2.13
C ILE A 93 -0.80 8.22 2.33
N GLN A 94 -0.89 8.94 1.20
CA GLN A 94 -1.36 10.33 1.18
C GLN A 94 -2.74 10.38 0.54
N SER A 95 -3.66 11.14 1.13
CA SER A 95 -5.05 11.23 0.66
C SER A 95 -5.68 12.55 1.05
N ASP A 96 -6.52 13.08 0.16
CA ASP A 96 -7.32 14.29 0.42
C ASP A 96 -8.64 13.96 1.17
N LEU A 97 -8.89 12.69 1.48
CA LEU A 97 -10.07 12.24 2.20
C LEU A 97 -9.91 12.48 3.72
N SER A 98 -11.05 12.60 4.41
CA SER A 98 -11.06 12.47 5.87
C SER A 98 -10.69 11.04 6.29
N PHE A 99 -10.23 10.88 7.52
CA PHE A 99 -9.81 9.58 8.05
C PHE A 99 -10.90 8.50 7.91
N GLU A 100 -12.15 8.83 8.25
CA GLU A 100 -13.29 7.93 8.13
C GLU A 100 -13.61 7.58 6.67
N ALA A 101 -13.67 8.56 5.78
CA ALA A 101 -13.95 8.33 4.36
C ALA A 101 -12.83 7.51 3.69
N LEU A 102 -11.59 7.68 4.13
CA LEU A 102 -10.47 6.86 3.71
C LEU A 102 -10.62 5.42 4.23
N ALA A 103 -11.02 5.22 5.50
CA ALA A 103 -11.24 3.89 6.05
C ALA A 103 -12.34 3.13 5.30
N ASP A 104 -13.45 3.80 4.97
CA ASP A 104 -14.54 3.22 4.18
C ASP A 104 -14.03 2.78 2.80
N LEU A 105 -13.36 3.67 2.07
CA LEU A 105 -12.77 3.38 0.76
C LEU A 105 -11.81 2.19 0.82
N LEU A 106 -10.85 2.22 1.76
CA LEU A 106 -9.85 1.18 1.89
C LEU A 106 -10.48 -0.17 2.25
N SER A 107 -11.54 -0.18 3.06
CA SER A 107 -12.29 -1.39 3.40
C SER A 107 -12.99 -1.98 2.16
N GLU A 108 -13.56 -1.13 1.29
CA GLU A 108 -14.12 -1.57 0.00
C GLU A 108 -13.04 -2.15 -0.93
N CYS A 109 -11.85 -1.54 -0.96
CA CYS A 109 -10.71 -2.02 -1.77
C CYS A 109 -10.19 -3.40 -1.34
N LEU A 110 -10.51 -3.89 -0.13
CA LEU A 110 -10.09 -5.21 0.35
C LEU A 110 -10.80 -6.37 -0.34
N THR A 111 -11.80 -6.10 -1.18
CA THR A 111 -12.52 -7.16 -1.89
C THR A 111 -12.55 -6.85 -3.38
N ILE A 112 -12.01 -7.77 -4.20
CA ILE A 112 -12.05 -7.69 -5.67
C ILE A 112 -12.90 -8.81 -6.27
N ASN A 113 -13.33 -8.61 -7.51
CA ASN A 113 -13.91 -9.69 -8.30
C ASN A 113 -12.79 -10.56 -8.88
N SER A 114 -12.86 -11.86 -8.62
CA SER A 114 -11.97 -12.86 -9.19
C SER A 114 -12.82 -13.90 -9.94
N GLY A 115 -13.19 -13.56 -11.18
CA GLY A 115 -14.12 -14.37 -11.98
C GLY A 115 -15.53 -14.37 -11.38
N GLN A 116 -15.99 -15.53 -10.91
CA GLN A 116 -17.33 -15.70 -10.32
C GLN A 116 -17.38 -15.48 -8.80
N ASN A 117 -16.23 -15.31 -8.15
CA ASN A 117 -16.13 -15.18 -6.70
C ASN A 117 -15.54 -13.83 -6.28
N LEU A 118 -15.83 -13.45 -5.04
CA LEU A 118 -15.13 -12.37 -4.35
C LEU A 118 -13.88 -12.93 -3.69
N ALA A 119 -12.79 -12.16 -3.72
CA ALA A 119 -11.52 -12.52 -3.10
C ALA A 119 -10.98 -11.39 -2.23
N LEU A 120 -10.32 -11.75 -1.13
CA LEU A 120 -9.57 -10.81 -0.31
C LEU A 120 -8.39 -10.28 -1.12
N PHE A 121 -8.30 -8.96 -1.20
CA PHE A 121 -7.28 -8.25 -1.96
C PHE A 121 -6.46 -7.36 -1.04
N ARG A 122 -5.30 -7.87 -0.63
CA ARG A 122 -4.35 -7.12 0.22
C ARG A 122 -3.52 -6.16 -0.63
N PHE A 123 -4.16 -5.14 -1.19
CA PHE A 123 -3.50 -4.12 -2.02
C PHE A 123 -2.39 -3.36 -1.29
N TYR A 124 -2.40 -3.38 0.05
CA TYR A 124 -1.41 -2.74 0.92
C TYR A 124 -0.16 -3.59 1.19
N GLU A 125 -0.14 -4.85 0.73
CA GLU A 125 0.97 -5.77 0.99
C GLU A 125 2.23 -5.30 0.22
N PRO A 126 3.37 -5.02 0.91
CA PRO A 126 4.53 -4.38 0.28
C PRO A 126 5.16 -5.11 -0.91
N ARG A 127 5.16 -6.45 -0.89
CA ARG A 127 5.73 -7.27 -1.97
C ARG A 127 4.81 -7.33 -3.18
N MET A 128 3.52 -7.05 -3.00
CA MET A 128 2.52 -7.03 -4.06
C MET A 128 2.21 -5.62 -4.60
N LEU A 129 2.57 -4.56 -3.86
CA LEU A 129 2.32 -3.18 -4.27
C LEU A 129 3.03 -2.81 -5.57
N LEU A 130 4.32 -3.16 -5.73
CA LEU A 130 5.06 -2.89 -6.97
C LEU A 130 4.40 -3.54 -8.19
N PRO A 131 4.19 -4.87 -8.25
CA PRO A 131 3.55 -5.49 -9.40
C PRO A 131 2.13 -4.97 -9.63
N LEU A 132 1.36 -4.70 -8.56
CA LEU A 132 0.03 -4.13 -8.69
C LEU A 132 0.06 -2.77 -9.39
N MET A 133 0.90 -1.85 -8.91
CA MET A 133 1.02 -0.50 -9.45
C MET A 133 1.57 -0.50 -10.89
N MET A 134 2.28 -1.55 -11.31
CA MET A 134 2.75 -1.69 -12.69
C MET A 134 1.64 -2.17 -13.65
N VAL A 135 0.71 -3.03 -13.20
CA VAL A 135 -0.30 -3.64 -14.08
C VAL A 135 -1.61 -2.86 -14.15
N MET A 136 -1.93 -2.07 -13.13
CA MET A 136 -3.11 -1.21 -13.15
C MET A 136 -2.91 -0.07 -14.13
N SER A 137 -3.88 0.14 -15.02
CA SER A 137 -3.87 1.34 -15.85
C SER A 137 -4.02 2.59 -14.98
N LYS A 138 -3.65 3.75 -15.51
CA LYS A 138 -3.86 5.02 -14.82
C LYS A 138 -5.34 5.24 -14.46
N ALA A 139 -6.24 4.90 -15.37
CA ALA A 139 -7.68 5.00 -15.13
C ALA A 139 -8.14 4.06 -14.01
N ASP A 140 -7.63 2.81 -13.98
CA ASP A 140 -7.95 1.86 -12.92
C ASP A 140 -7.46 2.36 -11.56
N LYS A 141 -6.23 2.90 -11.47
CA LYS A 141 -5.70 3.47 -10.22
C LYS A 141 -6.58 4.62 -9.74
N GLN A 142 -6.90 5.56 -10.62
CA GLN A 142 -7.70 6.74 -10.29
C GLN A 142 -9.13 6.38 -9.87
N HIS A 143 -9.72 5.36 -10.47
CA HIS A 143 -11.06 4.89 -10.12
C HIS A 143 -11.06 4.07 -8.83
N PHE A 144 -10.16 3.09 -8.71
CA PHE A 144 -10.14 2.15 -7.58
C PHE A 144 -9.62 2.77 -6.28
N PHE A 145 -8.65 3.68 -6.36
CA PHE A 145 -8.07 4.38 -5.22
C PHE A 145 -8.47 5.87 -5.21
N GLN A 146 -9.73 6.16 -5.54
CA GLN A 146 -10.22 7.54 -5.64
C GLN A 146 -9.96 8.36 -4.35
N GLY A 147 -9.37 9.55 -4.48
CA GLY A 147 -9.02 10.39 -3.33
C GLY A 147 -7.70 10.02 -2.63
N ILE A 148 -7.04 8.92 -3.00
CA ILE A 148 -5.65 8.64 -2.63
C ILE A 148 -4.73 9.27 -3.67
N THR A 149 -3.71 9.99 -3.22
CA THR A 149 -2.75 10.67 -4.10
C THR A 149 -1.50 9.82 -4.34
N SER A 150 -1.00 9.15 -3.30
CA SER A 150 0.14 8.25 -3.43
C SER A 150 0.17 7.14 -2.39
N PHE A 151 0.86 6.05 -2.77
CA PHE A 151 1.32 5.00 -1.86
C PHE A 151 2.83 5.08 -1.73
N THR A 152 3.34 4.82 -0.53
CA THR A 152 4.78 4.67 -0.28
C THR A 152 5.04 3.42 0.57
N TRP A 153 5.94 2.55 0.14
CA TRP A 153 6.22 1.30 0.84
C TRP A 153 7.70 0.95 0.74
N PHE A 154 8.15 0.03 1.60
CA PHE A 154 9.50 -0.50 1.52
C PHE A 154 9.46 -1.90 0.90
N ASP A 155 10.21 -2.07 -0.17
CA ASP A 155 10.54 -3.38 -0.73
C ASP A 155 11.96 -3.29 -1.30
N LYS A 156 12.94 -3.76 -0.51
CA LYS A 156 14.40 -3.59 -0.70
C LYS A 156 14.89 -2.14 -0.60
N GLN A 157 14.07 -1.20 -1.04
CA GLN A 157 14.23 0.24 -0.98
C GLN A 157 12.86 0.88 -0.82
N TRP A 158 12.85 2.16 -0.45
CA TRP A 158 11.62 2.93 -0.42
C TRP A 158 11.15 3.22 -1.84
N LEU A 159 9.92 2.81 -2.15
CA LEU A 159 9.23 3.02 -3.41
C LEU A 159 7.99 3.86 -3.14
N SER A 160 7.67 4.76 -4.07
CA SER A 160 6.43 5.52 -4.06
C SER A 160 5.77 5.47 -5.43
N ALA A 161 4.47 5.22 -5.46
CA ALA A 161 3.65 5.25 -6.66
C ALA A 161 2.59 6.33 -6.53
N SER A 162 2.43 7.15 -7.56
CA SER A 162 1.35 8.13 -7.63
C SER A 162 0.08 7.48 -8.20
N VAL A 163 -1.07 7.78 -7.61
CA VAL A 163 -2.38 7.28 -8.04
C VAL A 163 -3.08 8.29 -8.95
N ALA A 164 -3.07 9.56 -8.54
CA ALA A 164 -3.69 10.65 -9.26
C ALA A 164 -2.70 11.80 -9.47
N ASN A 165 -2.74 12.40 -10.67
CA ASN A 165 -2.30 13.78 -10.85
C ASN A 165 -3.55 14.64 -10.67
N ALA A 166 -3.64 15.38 -9.55
CA ALA A 166 -4.69 16.32 -9.16
C ALA A 166 -5.63 16.80 -10.29
N ALA A 167 -6.59 15.96 -10.70
CA ALA A 167 -7.64 16.30 -11.63
C ALA A 167 -8.93 15.70 -11.06
N SER A 168 -9.92 16.59 -10.93
CA SER A 168 -11.12 16.47 -10.10
C SER A 168 -11.84 15.12 -10.16
N PRO A 169 -12.47 14.69 -9.06
CA PRO A 169 -13.24 13.44 -9.03
C PRO A 169 -14.36 13.50 -10.08
N SER A 170 -14.36 12.54 -10.99
CA SER A 170 -15.49 12.27 -11.88
C SER A 170 -16.71 11.96 -11.01
N GLN A 171 -17.74 12.81 -11.08
CA GLN A 171 -19.00 12.58 -10.38
C GLN A 171 -19.65 11.30 -10.92
N HIS A 172 -19.93 10.38 -10.01
CA HIS A 172 -20.72 9.16 -10.19
C HIS A 172 -20.22 8.17 -11.26
N SER A 173 -19.69 7.07 -10.77
CA SER A 173 -19.85 5.76 -11.41
C SER A 173 -19.96 4.75 -10.29
N ASP A 174 -20.95 3.86 -10.36
CA ASP A 174 -21.06 2.68 -9.51
C ASP A 174 -19.67 2.12 -9.26
N VAL A 175 -19.28 1.93 -7.99
CA VAL A 175 -17.97 1.37 -7.60
C VAL A 175 -17.90 -0.01 -8.22
N THR A 176 -17.39 -0.06 -9.45
CA THR A 176 -17.31 -1.30 -10.20
C THR A 176 -16.04 -1.92 -9.65
N ARG A 177 -16.24 -2.74 -8.61
CA ARG A 177 -15.18 -3.48 -7.93
C ARG A 177 -14.16 -3.96 -8.96
N TRP A 178 -12.90 -3.53 -8.81
CA TRP A 178 -11.87 -3.81 -9.79
C TRP A 178 -11.82 -5.31 -10.06
N THR A 179 -11.80 -5.66 -11.34
CA THR A 179 -11.79 -7.06 -11.78
C THR A 179 -10.40 -7.36 -12.30
N MET A 180 -9.66 -8.18 -11.53
CA MET A 180 -8.34 -8.62 -11.96
C MET A 180 -8.48 -9.67 -13.05
N THR A 181 -8.03 -9.33 -14.26
CA THR A 181 -7.99 -10.27 -15.39
C THR A 181 -6.87 -11.30 -15.21
N ALA A 182 -7.00 -12.46 -15.86
CA ALA A 182 -5.94 -13.48 -15.87
C ALA A 182 -4.61 -12.93 -16.40
N GLN A 183 -4.67 -12.10 -17.46
CA GLN A 183 -3.50 -11.44 -18.04
C GLN A 183 -2.81 -10.49 -17.05
N GLN A 184 -3.57 -9.73 -16.26
CA GLN A 184 -3.00 -8.89 -15.21
C GLN A 184 -2.35 -9.74 -14.11
N GLY A 185 -2.96 -10.85 -13.72
CA GLY A 185 -2.38 -11.80 -12.76
C GLY A 185 -1.03 -12.37 -13.23
N GLU A 186 -0.94 -12.78 -14.50
CA GLU A 186 0.31 -13.26 -15.12
C GLU A 186 1.37 -12.15 -15.18
N ALA A 187 0.99 -10.93 -15.58
CA ALA A 187 1.89 -9.79 -15.63
C ALA A 187 2.44 -9.42 -14.24
N MET A 188 1.62 -9.50 -13.19
CA MET A 188 2.07 -9.29 -11.81
C MET A 188 3.14 -10.33 -11.40
N GLN A 189 2.96 -11.61 -11.77
CA GLN A 189 3.95 -12.66 -11.50
C GLN A 189 5.27 -12.44 -12.24
N GLN A 190 5.20 -11.95 -13.49
CA GLN A 190 6.40 -11.60 -14.27
C GLN A 190 7.18 -10.45 -13.62
N VAL A 191 6.49 -9.37 -13.23
CA VAL A 191 7.10 -8.23 -12.53
C VAL A 191 7.73 -8.68 -11.22
N LEU A 192 7.02 -9.49 -10.42
CA LEU A 192 7.53 -10.01 -9.16
C LEU A 192 8.81 -10.85 -9.35
N THR A 193 8.81 -11.75 -10.35
CA THR A 193 9.97 -12.60 -10.67
C THR A 193 11.17 -11.74 -11.08
N GLN A 194 10.98 -10.77 -11.96
CA GLN A 194 12.05 -9.88 -12.41
C GLN A 194 12.59 -9.02 -11.27
N TRP A 195 11.70 -8.49 -10.43
CA TRP A 195 12.08 -7.71 -9.26
C TRP A 195 12.91 -8.52 -8.26
N GLN A 196 12.55 -9.79 -8.02
CA GLN A 196 13.31 -10.72 -7.19
C GLN A 196 14.67 -11.11 -7.79
N GLN A 197 14.79 -11.22 -9.11
CA GLN A 197 16.05 -11.55 -9.78
C GLN A 197 17.04 -10.38 -9.81
N ASN A 198 16.56 -9.14 -9.82
CA ASN A 198 17.41 -7.95 -9.79
C ASN A 198 18.24 -7.80 -8.50
N THR A 199 18.01 -8.63 -7.47
CA THR A 199 18.83 -8.69 -6.24
C THR A 199 20.06 -9.59 -6.30
N ALA A 200 20.28 -10.35 -7.37
CA ALA A 200 21.43 -11.25 -7.47
C ALA A 200 22.75 -10.55 -7.89
N HIS A 201 22.77 -9.22 -8.11
CA HIS A 201 23.91 -8.53 -8.72
C HIS A 201 24.37 -7.23 -8.03
N SER A 202 24.08 -7.00 -6.74
CA SER A 202 24.77 -5.92 -6.00
C SER A 202 26.12 -6.42 -5.49
N PRO A 203 27.25 -5.79 -5.88
CA PRO A 203 28.59 -6.25 -5.53
C PRO A 203 28.84 -6.08 -4.03
N THR A 204 29.36 -7.13 -3.41
CA THR A 204 30.06 -7.07 -2.11
C THR A 204 31.14 -6.00 -2.20
N VAL A 205 30.94 -4.90 -1.49
CA VAL A 205 32.01 -3.94 -1.21
C VAL A 205 32.97 -4.63 -0.26
N HIS A 206 34.06 -5.17 -0.80
CA HIS A 206 35.22 -5.58 -0.01
C HIS A 206 35.85 -4.31 0.58
N SER A 207 35.75 -4.16 1.90
CA SER A 207 36.58 -3.23 2.66
C SER A 207 38.02 -3.77 2.67
N GLY A 208 38.96 -2.94 2.24
CA GLY A 208 40.39 -3.16 2.42
C GLY A 208 40.87 -2.81 3.81
#